data_AF-A0A7C2TQ72-F1
#
_entry.id   AF-A0A7C2TQ72-F1
#
_cell.length_a   1.000
_cell.length_b   1.000
_cell.length_c   1.000
_cell.angle_alpha   90.00
_cell.angle_beta   90.00
_cell.angle_gamma   90.00
#
_symmetry.space_group_name_H-M   'P 1'
#
loop_
_entity.id
_entity.type
_entity.pdbx_description
1 polymer ?
#
loop_
_entity_poly.entity_id
_entity_poly.type
_entity_poly.pdbx_seq_one_letter_code
_entity_poly.pdbx_strand_id
1 'polypeptide(L)'
;AAFPLVFLTAWHMLVTRAGVRPGETVLVIAAGSGVGMAAIQIAKLFGARVLATAGTEAKLQKAKELGADEVINHSTQDLLQEVKRLTERRGVDIVIEHVGTAVFEKCVLSLAPGGRLVTCGVTSGYETRLDLRYLFSRQLSLLGSFMGSKGELLEAFTFFVQGRLKPIIDRIFPLEEAAAAQRLMEERAHFGKILLKP
;
A
#
# COMPACT_ATOMS: atom_id res chain seq x y z
N ALA A 1 -3.32 19.40 4.99
CA ALA A 1 -4.04 18.87 3.81
C ALA A 1 -3.65 17.44 3.42
N ALA A 2 -2.37 17.05 3.48
CA ALA A 2 -1.90 15.77 2.90
C ALA A 2 -2.18 14.49 3.73
N PHE A 3 -2.42 14.61 5.04
CA PHE A 3 -2.51 13.47 5.95
C PHE A 3 -3.85 12.72 5.92
N PRO A 4 -5.02 13.36 6.14
CA PRO A 4 -6.18 12.66 6.67
C PRO A 4 -6.69 11.49 5.81
N LEU A 5 -6.93 11.73 4.52
CA LEU A 5 -7.60 10.75 3.66
C LEU A 5 -6.80 9.46 3.50
N VAL A 6 -5.52 9.56 3.13
CA VAL A 6 -4.72 8.38 2.76
C VAL A 6 -4.25 7.61 3.98
N PHE A 7 -3.95 8.29 5.08
CA PHE A 7 -3.60 7.64 6.34
C PHE A 7 -4.81 6.99 6.98
N LEU A 8 -6.00 7.59 6.92
CA LEU A 8 -7.23 6.95 7.39
C LEU A 8 -7.50 5.64 6.64
N THR A 9 -7.46 5.66 5.31
CA THR A 9 -7.68 4.46 4.50
C THR A 9 -6.64 3.39 4.80
N ALA A 10 -5.34 3.74 4.81
CA ALA A 10 -4.28 2.78 5.09
C ALA A 10 -4.35 2.22 6.53
N TRP A 11 -4.72 3.05 7.51
CA TRP A 11 -4.94 2.64 8.89
C TRP A 11 -6.08 1.65 8.99
N HIS A 12 -7.24 1.97 8.41
CA HIS A 12 -8.38 1.08 8.40
C HIS A 12 -8.04 -0.27 7.74
N MET A 13 -7.34 -0.24 6.60
CA MET A 13 -6.91 -1.47 5.92
C MET A 13 -5.98 -2.34 6.78
N LEU A 14 -4.93 -1.76 7.35
CA LEU A 14 -3.90 -2.53 8.08
C LEU A 14 -4.32 -2.88 9.51
N VAL A 15 -4.84 -1.91 10.25
CA VAL A 15 -5.11 -2.05 11.68
C VAL A 15 -6.46 -2.69 11.92
N THR A 16 -7.51 -2.20 11.26
CA THR A 16 -8.89 -2.63 11.57
C THR A 16 -9.33 -3.82 10.75
N ARG A 17 -9.04 -3.83 9.43
CA ARG A 17 -9.46 -4.91 8.53
C ARG A 17 -8.49 -6.08 8.59
N ALA A 18 -7.20 -5.83 8.38
CA ALA A 18 -6.22 -6.89 8.44
C ALA A 18 -5.92 -7.30 9.89
N GLY A 19 -5.78 -6.34 10.82
CA GLY A 19 -5.35 -6.64 12.19
C GLY A 19 -3.87 -6.98 12.24
N VAL A 20 -3.03 -6.12 11.66
CA VAL A 20 -1.57 -6.28 11.61
C VAL A 20 -0.96 -6.49 12.99
N ARG A 21 -0.01 -7.42 13.08
CA ARG A 21 0.70 -7.79 14.32
C ARG A 21 2.22 -7.64 14.15
N PRO A 22 2.95 -7.39 15.24
CA PRO A 22 4.42 -7.41 15.21
C PRO A 22 4.96 -8.73 14.65
N GLY A 23 6.01 -8.64 13.83
CA GLY A 23 6.67 -9.79 13.21
C GLY A 23 6.01 -10.32 11.94
N GLU A 24 4.79 -9.89 11.60
CA GLU A 24 4.16 -10.25 10.33
C GLU A 24 4.88 -9.58 9.15
N THR A 25 4.81 -10.23 7.97
CA THR A 25 5.30 -9.66 6.72
C THR A 25 4.14 -9.07 5.92
N VAL A 26 4.28 -7.79 5.54
CA VAL A 26 3.28 -7.02 4.78
C VAL A 26 3.84 -6.71 3.40
N LEU A 27 3.11 -7.07 2.35
CA LEU A 27 3.35 -6.61 0.99
C LEU A 27 2.50 -5.37 0.70
N VAL A 28 3.15 -4.24 0.42
CA VAL A 28 2.51 -2.99 0.04
C VAL A 28 2.64 -2.79 -1.47
N ILE A 29 1.50 -2.78 -2.15
CA ILE A 29 1.44 -2.52 -3.59
C ILE A 29 1.46 -1.01 -3.84
N ALA A 30 2.19 -0.59 -4.89
CA ALA A 30 2.25 0.80 -5.35
C ALA A 30 2.70 1.78 -4.25
N ALA A 31 3.89 1.55 -3.70
CA ALA A 31 4.53 2.33 -2.64
C ALA A 31 4.54 3.85 -2.88
N GLY A 32 4.62 4.28 -4.14
CA GLY A 32 4.59 5.70 -4.49
C GLY A 32 3.21 6.35 -4.48
N SER A 33 2.14 5.59 -4.26
CA SER A 33 0.79 6.12 -4.09
C SER A 33 0.62 6.71 -2.69
N GLY A 34 -0.45 7.49 -2.51
CA GLY A 34 -0.78 8.02 -1.18
C GLY A 34 -1.09 6.93 -0.14
N VAL A 35 -1.79 5.87 -0.54
CA VAL A 35 -2.12 4.73 0.35
C VAL A 35 -0.86 3.89 0.60
N GLY A 36 -0.06 3.62 -0.43
CA GLY A 36 1.17 2.83 -0.33
C GLY A 36 2.19 3.46 0.63
N MET A 37 2.47 4.77 0.48
CA MET A 37 3.41 5.46 1.37
C MET A 37 2.94 5.47 2.84
N ALA A 38 1.62 5.50 3.08
CA ALA A 38 1.05 5.50 4.41
C ALA A 38 1.08 4.08 5.00
N ALA A 39 0.76 3.08 4.19
CA ALA A 39 0.76 1.67 4.57
C ALA A 39 2.15 1.18 4.98
N ILE A 40 3.22 1.60 4.30
CA ILE A 40 4.61 1.30 4.72
C ILE A 40 4.84 1.79 6.14
N GLN A 41 4.60 3.07 6.39
CA GLN A 41 4.85 3.68 7.71
C GLN A 41 4.00 3.05 8.81
N ILE A 42 2.72 2.78 8.54
CA ILE A 42 1.81 2.15 9.49
C ILE A 42 2.26 0.71 9.77
N ALA A 43 2.61 -0.09 8.76
CA ALA A 43 3.10 -1.45 8.99
C ALA A 43 4.38 -1.45 9.87
N LYS A 44 5.31 -0.52 9.61
CA LYS A 44 6.52 -0.36 10.44
C LYS A 44 6.20 0.12 11.85
N LEU A 45 5.21 1.00 12.02
CA LEU A 45 4.73 1.45 13.32
C LEU A 45 4.29 0.27 14.22
N PHE A 46 3.71 -0.77 13.61
CA PHE A 46 3.25 -2.00 14.28
C PHE A 46 4.31 -3.11 14.32
N GLY A 47 5.57 -2.83 13.96
CA GLY A 47 6.66 -3.80 14.04
C GLY A 47 6.61 -4.90 12.98
N ALA A 48 5.93 -4.67 11.87
CA ALA A 48 5.93 -5.59 10.74
C ALA A 48 7.21 -5.46 9.88
N ARG A 49 7.52 -6.53 9.15
CA ARG A 49 8.45 -6.50 8.00
C ARG A 49 7.67 -6.08 6.76
N VAL A 50 8.21 -5.18 5.95
CA VAL A 50 7.53 -4.57 4.82
C VAL A 50 8.28 -4.84 3.52
N LEU A 51 7.58 -5.48 2.58
CA LEU A 51 7.96 -5.59 1.18
C LEU A 51 7.14 -4.56 0.39
N ALA A 52 7.77 -3.70 -0.40
CA ALA A 52 7.07 -2.63 -1.11
C ALA A 52 7.31 -2.68 -2.62
N THR A 53 6.29 -2.37 -3.44
CA THR A 53 6.41 -2.42 -4.90
C THR A 53 6.30 -1.03 -5.52
N ALA A 54 7.15 -0.72 -6.51
CA ALA A 54 7.04 0.49 -7.32
C ALA A 54 7.61 0.25 -8.74
N GLY A 55 7.32 1.16 -9.68
CA GLY A 55 7.69 0.97 -11.09
C GLY A 55 9.00 1.65 -11.51
N THR A 56 9.66 2.37 -10.59
CA THR A 56 10.93 3.05 -10.87
C THR A 56 11.86 2.99 -9.66
N GLU A 57 13.16 2.96 -9.91
CA GLU A 57 14.17 2.88 -8.83
C GLU A 57 14.09 4.07 -7.87
N ALA A 58 13.85 5.27 -8.39
CA ALA A 58 13.66 6.47 -7.57
C ALA A 58 12.50 6.33 -6.57
N LYS A 59 11.41 5.64 -6.94
CA LYS A 59 10.28 5.39 -6.03
C LYS A 59 10.59 4.26 -5.04
N LEU A 60 11.38 3.27 -5.43
CA LEU A 60 11.83 2.21 -4.52
C LEU A 60 12.75 2.77 -3.44
N GLN A 61 13.66 3.67 -3.81
CA GLN A 61 14.53 4.34 -2.84
C GLN A 61 13.72 5.14 -1.82
N LYS A 62 12.75 5.93 -2.28
CA LYS A 62 11.80 6.63 -1.38
C LYS A 62 11.00 5.66 -0.50
N ALA A 63 10.62 4.49 -1.01
CA ALA A 63 9.93 3.47 -0.20
C ALA A 63 10.84 2.92 0.92
N LYS A 64 12.13 2.70 0.66
CA LYS A 64 13.13 2.32 1.68
C LYS A 64 13.29 3.40 2.75
N GLU A 65 13.36 4.67 2.34
CA GLU A 65 13.43 5.81 3.27
C GLU A 65 12.21 5.89 4.20
N LEU A 66 11.04 5.43 3.74
CA LEU A 66 9.83 5.30 4.57
C LEU A 66 9.84 4.08 5.50
N GLY A 67 10.82 3.19 5.38
CA GLY A 67 10.99 2.01 6.22
C GLY A 67 10.64 0.69 5.55
N ALA A 68 10.43 0.63 4.23
CA ALA A 68 10.34 -0.66 3.54
C ALA A 68 11.65 -1.45 3.71
N ASP A 69 11.56 -2.68 4.21
CA ASP A 69 12.73 -3.54 4.42
C ASP A 69 13.24 -4.11 3.08
N GLU A 70 12.31 -4.41 2.18
CA GLU A 70 12.59 -4.95 0.86
C GLU A 70 11.74 -4.23 -0.20
N VAL A 71 12.27 -4.15 -1.42
CA VAL A 71 11.60 -3.45 -2.52
C VAL A 71 11.61 -4.27 -3.81
N ILE A 72 10.53 -4.17 -4.58
CA ILE A 72 10.34 -4.91 -5.84
C ILE A 72 9.99 -3.93 -6.96
N ASN A 73 10.81 -3.90 -8.00
CA ASN A 73 10.54 -3.14 -9.22
C ASN A 73 9.58 -3.92 -10.12
N HIS A 74 8.28 -3.62 -10.07
CA HIS A 74 7.29 -4.37 -10.86
C HIS A 74 7.37 -4.12 -12.37
N SER A 75 8.20 -3.17 -12.83
CA SER A 75 8.45 -2.93 -14.25
C SER A 75 9.54 -3.84 -14.82
N THR A 76 10.40 -4.41 -13.98
CA THR A 76 11.53 -5.26 -14.41
C THR A 76 11.56 -6.63 -13.76
N GLN A 77 10.77 -6.85 -12.70
CA GLN A 77 10.74 -8.09 -11.93
C GLN A 77 9.32 -8.66 -11.86
N ASP A 78 9.21 -9.99 -11.73
CA ASP A 78 7.94 -10.63 -11.44
C ASP A 78 7.63 -10.58 -9.93
N LEU A 79 6.48 -9.99 -9.59
CA LEU A 79 6.03 -9.83 -8.21
C LEU A 79 6.03 -11.14 -7.42
N LEU A 80 5.46 -12.20 -7.98
CA LEU A 80 5.27 -13.46 -7.25
C LEU A 80 6.61 -14.16 -7.01
N GLN A 81 7.50 -14.16 -8.00
CA GLN A 81 8.83 -14.74 -7.85
C GLN A 81 9.66 -13.99 -6.79
N GLU A 82 9.63 -12.66 -6.80
CA GLU A 82 10.37 -11.87 -5.81
C GLU A 82 9.80 -12.03 -4.40
N VAL A 83 8.47 -12.06 -4.24
CA VAL A 83 7.88 -12.35 -2.92
C VAL A 83 8.33 -13.73 -2.43
N LYS A 84 8.29 -14.76 -3.28
CA LYS A 84 8.78 -16.09 -2.91
C LYS A 84 10.27 -16.08 -2.55
N ARG A 85 11.10 -15.35 -3.28
CA ARG A 85 12.54 -15.24 -2.98
C ARG A 85 12.77 -14.59 -1.61
N LEU A 86 12.10 -13.47 -1.34
CA LEU A 86 12.27 -12.66 -0.14
C LEU A 86 11.65 -13.26 1.13
N THR A 87 10.71 -14.19 0.96
CA THR A 87 9.98 -14.87 2.04
C THR A 87 10.32 -16.36 2.14
N GLU A 88 11.39 -16.82 1.49
CA GLU A 88 11.78 -18.24 1.48
C GLU A 88 10.62 -19.18 1.09
N ARG A 89 9.82 -18.71 0.12
CA ARG A 89 8.63 -19.36 -0.45
C ARG A 89 7.44 -19.49 0.50
N ARG A 90 7.51 -18.92 1.71
CA ARG A 90 6.38 -18.87 2.67
C ARG A 90 5.24 -18.01 2.15
N GLY A 91 5.56 -16.86 1.53
CA GLY A 91 4.60 -15.79 1.23
C GLY A 91 4.48 -14.77 2.37
N VAL A 92 3.62 -13.77 2.17
CA VAL A 92 3.39 -12.67 3.12
C VAL A 92 2.10 -12.86 3.93
N ASP A 93 2.06 -12.34 5.14
CA ASP A 93 0.88 -12.44 6.01
C ASP A 93 -0.23 -11.49 5.56
N ILE A 94 0.14 -10.31 5.07
CA ILE A 94 -0.80 -9.27 4.63
C ILE A 94 -0.42 -8.73 3.26
N VAL A 95 -1.40 -8.52 2.38
CA VAL A 95 -1.22 -7.69 1.18
C VAL A 95 -2.14 -6.48 1.25
N ILE A 96 -1.56 -5.29 1.04
CA ILE A 96 -2.29 -4.02 0.86
C ILE A 96 -2.34 -3.71 -0.63
N GLU A 97 -3.54 -3.79 -1.18
CA GLU A 97 -3.83 -3.79 -2.61
C GLU A 97 -4.82 -2.65 -2.94
N HIS A 98 -4.63 -1.96 -4.07
CA HIS A 98 -5.58 -0.94 -4.55
C HIS A 98 -5.44 -0.66 -6.06
N VAL A 99 -4.66 -1.48 -6.74
CA VAL A 99 -4.36 -1.41 -8.17
C VAL A 99 -5.39 -2.22 -8.96
N GLY A 100 -5.89 -3.34 -8.45
CA GLY A 100 -6.93 -4.15 -9.09
C GLY A 100 -6.40 -5.14 -10.13
N THR A 101 -7.11 -5.28 -11.25
CA THR A 101 -6.97 -6.35 -12.26
C THR A 101 -5.53 -6.77 -12.56
N ALA A 102 -4.62 -5.82 -12.78
CA ALA A 102 -3.25 -6.12 -13.23
C ALA A 102 -2.39 -6.91 -12.23
N VAL A 103 -2.69 -6.87 -10.93
CA VAL A 103 -1.82 -7.46 -9.89
C VAL A 103 -2.56 -8.38 -8.93
N PHE A 104 -3.88 -8.38 -8.93
CA PHE A 104 -4.69 -9.04 -7.90
C PHE A 104 -4.40 -10.54 -7.78
N GLU A 105 -4.36 -11.28 -8.88
CA GLU A 105 -4.05 -12.72 -8.86
C GLU A 105 -2.67 -12.99 -8.25
N LYS A 106 -1.64 -12.24 -8.67
CA LYS A 106 -0.28 -12.36 -8.10
C LYS A 106 -0.25 -12.01 -6.61
N CYS A 107 -1.06 -11.05 -6.18
CA CYS A 107 -1.20 -10.68 -4.77
C CYS A 107 -1.80 -11.84 -3.95
N VAL A 108 -2.87 -12.48 -4.43
CA VAL A 108 -3.47 -13.65 -3.78
C VAL A 108 -2.47 -14.81 -3.68
N LEU A 109 -1.73 -15.08 -4.75
CA LEU A 109 -0.71 -16.14 -4.77
C LEU A 109 0.49 -15.83 -3.85
N SER A 110 0.76 -14.55 -3.60
CA SER A 110 1.86 -14.07 -2.77
C SER A 110 1.58 -14.18 -1.26
N LEU A 111 0.32 -14.36 -0.85
CA LEU A 111 -0.02 -14.59 0.55
C LEU A 111 0.65 -15.86 1.09
N ALA A 112 0.82 -15.95 2.41
CA ALA A 112 1.11 -17.17 3.16
C ALA A 112 -0.20 -17.92 3.52
N PRO A 113 -0.14 -19.19 3.96
CA PRO A 113 -1.32 -19.83 4.57
C PRO A 113 -1.87 -19.00 5.73
N GLY A 114 -3.19 -18.83 5.79
CA GLY A 114 -3.88 -17.94 6.74
C GLY A 114 -3.74 -16.44 6.43
N GLY A 115 -3.09 -16.07 5.33
CA GLY A 115 -2.84 -14.69 4.97
C GLY A 115 -4.10 -13.94 4.53
N ARG A 116 -4.03 -12.61 4.62
CA ARG A 116 -5.13 -11.69 4.27
C ARG A 116 -4.72 -10.65 3.24
N LEU A 117 -5.50 -10.54 2.17
CA LEU A 117 -5.43 -9.44 1.21
C LEU A 117 -6.53 -8.44 1.53
N VAL A 118 -6.15 -7.17 1.66
CA VAL A 118 -7.10 -6.06 1.81
C VAL A 118 -7.03 -5.18 0.58
N THR A 119 -8.17 -4.92 -0.05
CA THR A 119 -8.28 -4.04 -1.22
C THR A 119 -9.23 -2.87 -0.99
N CYS A 120 -8.88 -1.68 -1.49
CA CYS A 120 -9.72 -0.48 -1.40
C CYS A 120 -9.90 0.26 -2.73
N GLY A 121 -9.46 -0.31 -3.84
CA GLY A 121 -9.47 0.37 -5.13
C GLY A 121 -9.07 -0.53 -6.30
N VAL A 122 -9.35 -0.04 -7.51
CA VAL A 122 -9.31 -0.82 -8.75
C VAL A 122 -8.67 -0.01 -9.89
N THR A 123 -7.55 0.65 -9.61
CA THR A 123 -6.88 1.61 -10.51
C THR A 123 -6.65 1.10 -11.95
N SER A 124 -6.39 -0.19 -12.14
CA SER A 124 -6.10 -0.84 -13.42
C SER A 124 -7.28 -1.62 -14.00
N GLY A 125 -8.41 -1.66 -13.29
CA GLY A 125 -9.58 -2.45 -13.65
C GLY A 125 -10.23 -3.12 -12.43
N TYR A 126 -11.53 -3.39 -12.54
CA TYR A 126 -12.38 -3.90 -11.46
C TYR A 126 -12.68 -5.41 -11.54
N GLU A 127 -12.35 -6.07 -12.65
CA GLU A 127 -12.58 -7.50 -12.82
C GLU A 127 -11.30 -8.30 -12.59
N THR A 128 -11.40 -9.44 -11.91
CA THR A 128 -10.23 -10.29 -11.69
C THR A 128 -10.63 -11.76 -11.59
N ARG A 129 -9.68 -12.64 -11.87
CA ARG A 129 -9.84 -14.08 -11.74
C ARG A 129 -9.33 -14.51 -10.36
N LEU A 130 -10.12 -15.33 -9.68
CA LEU A 130 -9.73 -15.96 -8.42
C LEU A 130 -9.81 -17.48 -8.57
N ASP A 131 -8.68 -18.14 -8.35
CA ASP A 131 -8.65 -19.60 -8.23
C ASP A 131 -9.00 -20.00 -6.79
N LEU A 132 -10.22 -20.52 -6.63
CA LEU A 132 -10.79 -20.89 -5.33
C LEU A 132 -9.99 -21.99 -4.62
N ARG A 133 -9.18 -22.78 -5.34
CA ARG A 133 -8.34 -23.82 -4.74
C ARG A 133 -7.35 -23.22 -3.75
N TYR A 134 -6.74 -22.08 -4.07
CA TYR A 134 -5.84 -21.40 -3.15
C TYR A 134 -6.59 -20.78 -1.97
N LEU A 135 -7.79 -20.24 -2.22
CA LEU A 135 -8.61 -19.62 -1.18
C LEU A 135 -8.90 -20.61 -0.04
N PHE A 136 -9.49 -21.77 -0.34
CA PHE A 136 -9.86 -22.72 0.70
C PHE A 136 -8.67 -23.53 1.23
N SER A 137 -7.75 -23.99 0.36
CA SER A 137 -6.67 -24.89 0.81
C SER A 137 -5.65 -24.17 1.70
N ARG A 138 -5.49 -22.86 1.51
CA ARG A 138 -4.59 -22.02 2.29
C ARG A 138 -5.32 -21.13 3.29
N GLN A 139 -6.64 -21.25 3.39
CA GLN A 139 -7.50 -20.49 4.32
C GLN A 139 -7.26 -18.97 4.21
N LEU A 140 -7.22 -18.45 2.98
CA LEU A 140 -6.95 -17.03 2.74
C LEU A 140 -8.18 -16.17 3.05
N SER A 141 -7.95 -14.93 3.45
CA SER A 141 -9.01 -13.92 3.62
C SER A 141 -8.89 -12.82 2.57
N LEU A 142 -9.98 -12.54 1.86
CA LEU A 142 -10.06 -11.42 0.92
C LEU A 142 -11.01 -10.37 1.50
N LEU A 143 -10.49 -9.18 1.78
CA LEU A 143 -11.18 -8.15 2.55
C LEU A 143 -11.33 -6.87 1.71
N GLY A 144 -12.56 -6.44 1.47
CA GLY A 144 -12.85 -5.13 0.89
C GLY A 144 -12.82 -4.04 1.95
N SER A 145 -12.21 -2.89 1.67
CA SER A 145 -12.05 -1.76 2.60
C SER A 145 -12.46 -0.46 1.92
N PHE A 146 -13.13 0.43 2.66
CA PHE A 146 -13.56 1.73 2.15
C PHE A 146 -13.47 2.79 3.25
N MET A 147 -12.64 3.81 3.03
CA MET A 147 -12.36 4.88 4.00
C MET A 147 -11.93 4.31 5.37
N GLY A 148 -12.47 4.88 6.45
CA GLY A 148 -12.31 4.50 7.86
C GLY A 148 -13.18 5.42 8.73
N SER A 149 -13.25 5.14 10.02
CA SER A 149 -14.02 5.93 10.99
C SER A 149 -13.27 7.19 11.45
N LYS A 150 -14.01 8.17 11.98
CA LYS A 150 -13.40 9.35 12.61
C LYS A 150 -12.51 8.98 13.81
N GLY A 151 -12.88 7.93 14.56
CA GLY A 151 -12.08 7.45 15.69
C GLY A 151 -10.70 6.98 15.25
N GLU A 152 -10.65 6.17 14.19
CA GLU A 152 -9.40 5.70 13.58
C GLU A 152 -8.55 6.85 13.03
N LEU A 153 -9.18 7.88 12.43
CA LEU A 153 -8.44 9.06 11.99
C LEU A 153 -7.77 9.77 13.16
N LEU A 154 -8.50 9.97 14.27
CA LEU A 154 -7.96 10.64 15.45
C LEU A 154 -6.83 9.82 16.09
N GLU A 155 -6.96 8.49 16.11
CA GLU A 155 -5.91 7.59 16.57
C GLU A 155 -4.66 7.70 15.69
N ALA A 156 -4.79 7.56 14.37
CA ALA A 156 -3.68 7.73 13.44
C ALA A 156 -3.04 9.14 13.55
N PHE A 157 -3.86 10.16 13.81
CA PHE A 157 -3.41 11.54 13.96
C PHE A 157 -2.50 11.73 15.19
N THR A 158 -2.68 10.94 16.26
CA THR A 158 -1.76 10.98 17.41
C THR A 158 -0.32 10.68 17.00
N PHE A 159 -0.11 9.67 16.16
CA PHE A 159 1.20 9.30 15.64
C PHE A 159 1.75 10.31 14.63
N PHE A 160 0.87 11.02 13.92
CA PHE A 160 1.27 12.14 13.08
C PHE A 160 1.82 13.31 13.89
N VAL A 161 1.11 13.71 14.95
CA VAL A 161 1.56 14.80 15.84
C VAL A 161 2.88 14.44 16.53
N GLN A 162 3.10 13.16 16.85
CA GLN A 162 4.36 12.64 17.38
C GLN A 162 5.49 12.56 16.34
N GLY A 163 5.22 12.88 15.07
CA GLY A 163 6.19 12.77 13.98
C GLY A 163 6.55 11.33 13.58
N ARG A 164 5.77 10.34 14.00
CA ARG A 164 5.97 8.91 13.68
C ARG A 164 5.31 8.51 12.36
N LEU A 165 4.24 9.20 11.97
CA LEU A 165 3.64 9.11 10.64
C LEU A 165 3.82 10.46 9.94
N LYS A 166 4.35 10.46 8.72
CA LYS A 166 4.64 11.68 7.96
C LYS A 166 4.08 11.56 6.54
N PRO A 167 3.17 12.46 6.12
CA PRO A 167 2.77 12.52 4.73
C PRO A 167 3.94 13.01 3.87
N ILE A 168 4.15 12.37 2.73
CA ILE A 168 5.12 12.83 1.74
C ILE A 168 4.38 13.69 0.71
N ILE A 169 4.85 14.92 0.55
CA ILE A 169 4.34 15.87 -0.46
C ILE A 169 5.38 15.91 -1.57
N ASP A 170 5.00 15.51 -2.78
CA ASP A 170 5.87 15.56 -3.95
C ASP A 170 6.03 17.00 -4.43
N ARG A 171 4.90 17.68 -4.65
CA ARG A 171 4.81 19.02 -5.21
C ARG A 171 3.59 19.76 -4.68
N ILE A 172 3.70 21.09 -4.69
CA ILE A 172 2.61 22.02 -4.39
C ILE A 172 2.42 22.89 -5.62
N PHE A 173 1.21 22.92 -6.15
CA PHE A 173 0.81 23.75 -7.29
C PHE A 173 -0.12 24.87 -6.81
N PRO A 174 -0.12 26.06 -7.44
CA PRO A 174 -1.22 27.01 -7.34
C PRO A 174 -2.55 26.37 -7.77
N LEU A 175 -3.68 26.80 -7.20
CA LEU A 175 -5.00 26.26 -7.55
C LEU A 175 -5.33 26.45 -9.04
N GLU A 176 -4.90 27.55 -9.63
CA GLU A 176 -5.01 27.83 -11.07
C GLU A 176 -4.28 26.80 -11.97
N GLU A 177 -3.29 26.09 -11.43
CA GLU A 177 -2.53 25.03 -12.12
C GLU A 177 -3.08 23.62 -11.85
N ALA A 178 -4.31 23.49 -11.34
CA ALA A 178 -4.91 22.19 -11.01
C ALA A 178 -4.85 21.17 -12.16
N ALA A 179 -5.00 21.61 -13.42
CA ALA A 179 -4.88 20.75 -14.59
C ALA A 179 -3.46 20.16 -14.75
N ALA A 180 -2.41 20.93 -14.46
CA ALA A 180 -1.04 20.43 -14.51
C ALA A 180 -0.78 19.42 -13.37
N ALA A 181 -1.30 19.69 -12.17
CA ALA A 181 -1.24 18.77 -11.05
C ALA A 181 -1.92 17.42 -11.37
N GLN A 182 -3.08 17.45 -12.05
CA GLN A 182 -3.80 16.24 -12.47
C GLN A 182 -3.04 15.46 -13.55
N ARG A 183 -2.48 16.13 -14.57
CA ARG A 183 -1.64 15.47 -15.60
C ARG A 183 -0.46 14.73 -14.97
N LEU A 184 0.24 15.35 -14.02
CA LEU A 184 1.34 14.70 -13.30
C LEU A 184 0.88 13.44 -12.54
N MET A 185 -0.33 13.46 -12.01
CA MET A 185 -0.94 12.32 -11.33
C MET A 185 -1.25 11.18 -12.31
N GLU A 186 -1.85 11.50 -13.45
CA GLU A 186 -2.19 10.55 -14.53
C GLU A 186 -0.95 9.89 -15.13
N GLU A 187 0.10 10.66 -15.39
CA GLU A 187 1.41 10.18 -15.85
C GLU A 187 2.16 9.34 -14.79
N ARG A 188 1.61 9.24 -13.57
CA ARG A 188 2.22 8.56 -12.42
C ARG A 188 3.61 9.13 -12.10
N ALA A 189 3.88 10.39 -12.40
CA ALA A 189 5.18 11.04 -12.26
C ALA A 189 5.38 11.72 -10.89
N HIS A 190 4.75 11.19 -9.83
CA HIS A 190 4.83 11.68 -8.46
C HIS A 190 5.09 10.54 -7.45
N PHE A 191 5.50 10.90 -6.24
CA PHE A 191 5.54 10.02 -5.07
C PHE A 191 4.84 10.67 -3.87
N GLY A 192 3.77 10.03 -3.37
CA GLY A 192 3.00 10.54 -2.24
C GLY A 192 1.86 11.47 -2.69
N LYS A 193 1.83 12.70 -2.17
CA LYS A 193 0.72 13.65 -2.38
C LYS A 193 1.13 14.85 -3.22
N ILE A 194 0.23 15.28 -4.09
CA ILE A 194 0.26 16.58 -4.76
C ILE A 194 -0.73 17.48 -4.03
N LEU A 195 -0.34 18.72 -3.72
CA LEU A 195 -1.20 19.70 -3.08
C LEU A 195 -1.52 20.86 -4.00
N LEU A 196 -2.71 21.43 -3.83
CA LEU A 196 -3.11 22.71 -4.43
C LEU A 196 -3.14 23.78 -3.34
N LYS A 197 -2.54 24.93 -3.63
CA LYS A 197 -2.55 26.11 -2.77
C LYS A 197 -3.61 27.09 -3.30
N PRO A 198 -4.65 27.41 -2.52
CA PRO A 198 -5.64 28.43 -2.87
C PRO A 198 -5.02 29.82 -3.09
#